data_AF-T0XTR2-F1
#
_entry.id   AF-T0XTR2-F1
#
_cell.length_a   1.000
_cell.length_b   1.000
_cell.length_c   1.000
_cell.angle_alpha   90.00
_cell.angle_beta   90.00
_cell.angle_gamma   90.00
#
_symmetry.space_group_name_H-M   'P 1'
#
loop_
_entity.id
_entity.type
_entity.pdbx_description
1 polymer ?
#
loop_
_entity_poly.entity_id
_entity_poly.type
_entity_poly.pdbx_seq_one_letter_code
_entity_poly.pdbx_strand_id
1 'polypeptide(L)' 'AVHAQGTDPVYVGRIREDISHPRGLDLWVVADNIRKGAALNAVQIAEILVKSSI' A
#
# COMPACT_ATOMS: atom_id res chain seq x y z
N ALA A 1 13.15 -6.22 -3.23
CA ALA A 1 11.99 -5.37 -3.61
C ALA A 1 11.85 -5.17 -5.13
N VAL A 2 12.56 -5.94 -5.98
CA VAL A 2 12.57 -5.73 -7.44
C VAL A 2 11.20 -5.97 -8.08
N HIS A 3 10.40 -6.86 -7.49
CA HIS A 3 9.05 -7.18 -7.99
C HIS A 3 8.01 -6.08 -7.81
N ALA A 4 8.24 -5.11 -6.92
CA ALA A 4 7.26 -4.04 -6.66
C ALA A 4 7.42 -2.84 -7.59
N GLN A 5 8.63 -2.65 -8.14
CA GLN A 5 8.94 -1.49 -8.99
C GLN A 5 8.07 -1.50 -10.26
N GLY A 6 7.50 -0.35 -10.60
CA GLY A 6 6.66 -0.15 -11.78
C GLY A 6 5.26 -0.75 -11.68
N THR A 7 4.90 -1.35 -10.55
CA THR A 7 3.59 -1.97 -10.34
C THR A 7 2.68 -1.07 -9.48
N ASP A 8 1.37 -1.22 -9.66
CA ASP A 8 0.35 -0.48 -8.90
C ASP A 8 0.02 -1.06 -7.50
N PRO A 9 0.03 -2.39 -7.24
CA PRO A 9 -0.37 -2.93 -5.95
C PRO A 9 0.65 -2.68 -4.83
N VAL A 10 0.14 -2.74 -3.60
CA VAL A 10 0.96 -2.87 -2.38
C VAL A 10 1.07 -4.36 -2.06
N TYR A 11 2.30 -4.86 -1.92
CA TYR A 11 2.56 -6.24 -1.57
C TYR A 11 2.73 -6.37 -0.05
N VAL A 12 2.01 -7.32 0.54
CA VAL A 12 2.07 -7.62 1.98
C VAL A 12 2.43 -9.09 2.15
N GLY A 13 3.40 -9.37 3.00
CA GLY A 13 3.82 -10.73 3.33
C GLY A 13 4.36 -10.84 4.75
N ARG A 14 4.92 -12.01 5.10
CA ARG A 14 5.48 -12.29 6.44
C ARG A 14 4.51 -12.02 7.59
N ILE A 15 3.20 -12.13 7.32
CA ILE A 15 2.12 -11.92 8.30
C ILE A 15 2.24 -13.00 9.37
N ARG A 16 2.39 -12.59 10.63
CA ARG A 16 2.47 -13.47 11.80
C ARG A 16 2.12 -12.71 13.07
N GLU A 17 1.72 -13.44 14.10
CA GLU A 17 1.56 -12.88 15.45
C GLU A 17 2.90 -12.41 16.00
N ASP A 18 2.89 -11.26 16.67
CA ASP A 18 4.05 -10.74 17.38
C ASP A 18 4.30 -11.55 18.67
N ILE A 19 5.56 -11.81 18.98
CA ILE A 19 5.96 -12.55 20.17
C ILE A 19 5.93 -11.70 21.44
N SER A 20 5.91 -10.37 21.31
CA SER A 20 6.00 -9.44 22.44
C SER A 20 4.66 -8.96 22.97
N HIS A 21 3.58 -9.07 22.19
CA HIS A 21 2.26 -8.59 22.56
C HIS A 21 1.14 -9.53 22.11
N PRO A 22 0.17 -9.89 23.00
CA PRO A 22 -0.91 -10.84 22.68
C PRO A 22 -1.89 -10.35 21.60
N ARG A 23 -1.77 -9.11 21.15
CA ARG A 23 -2.55 -8.51 20.06
C ARG A 23 -1.66 -7.83 19.02
N GLY A 24 -0.36 -8.13 19.01
CA GLY A 24 0.59 -7.60 18.03
C GLY A 24 0.58 -8.46 16.76
N LEU A 25 0.81 -7.81 15.62
CA LEU A 25 0.90 -8.46 14.32
C LEU A 25 2.08 -7.87 13.56
N ASP A 26 2.98 -8.73 13.11
CA ASP A 26 4.11 -8.33 12.29
C ASP A 26 3.83 -8.61 10.82
N LEU A 27 4.23 -7.68 9.96
CA LEU A 27 4.07 -7.78 8.51
C LEU A 27 5.23 -7.10 7.78
N TRP A 28 5.46 -7.51 6.55
CA TRP A 28 6.42 -6.90 5.63
C TRP A 28 5.68 -6.31 4.44
N VAL A 29 5.82 -5.00 4.24
CA VAL A 29 5.09 -4.23 3.23
C VAL A 29 6.07 -3.62 2.22
N VAL A 30 5.80 -3.82 0.94
CA VAL A 30 6.61 -3.26 -0.16
C VAL A 30 5.69 -2.73 -1.25
N ALA A 31 6.00 -1.55 -1.77
CA ALA A 31 5.36 -0.95 -2.94
C ALA A 31 6.37 -0.07 -3.70
N ASP A 32 6.04 0.30 -4.94
CA ASP A 32 6.75 1.39 -5.63
C ASP A 32 6.38 2.74 -4.99
N ASN A 33 7.38 3.43 -4.44
CA ASN A 33 7.20 4.66 -3.69
C ASN A 33 6.88 5.88 -4.58
N ILE A 34 7.41 5.94 -5.81
CA ILE A 34 7.13 7.05 -6.74
C ILE A 34 5.77 6.84 -7.39
N ARG A 35 5.45 5.59 -7.76
CA ARG A 35 4.21 5.24 -8.45
C ARG A 35 3.04 5.08 -7.49
N LYS A 36 2.96 3.99 -6.73
CA LYS A 36 1.85 3.77 -5.78
C LYS A 36 1.92 4.75 -4.60
N GLY A 37 3.12 5.01 -4.09
CA GLY A 37 3.32 5.88 -2.92
C GLY A 37 3.00 7.35 -3.16
N ALA A 38 3.01 7.84 -4.41
CA ALA A 38 2.72 9.22 -4.74
C ALA A 38 1.75 9.37 -5.92
N ALA A 39 2.18 9.08 -7.14
CA ALA A 39 1.45 9.43 -8.35
C ALA A 39 0.05 8.78 -8.44
N LEU A 40 -0.02 7.46 -8.28
CA LEU A 40 -1.29 6.72 -8.39
C LEU A 40 -2.25 7.06 -7.25
N ASN A 41 -1.74 7.28 -6.03
CA ASN A 41 -2.58 7.75 -4.92
C ASN A 41 -3.20 9.11 -5.23
N ALA A 42 -2.44 10.05 -5.80
CA ALA A 42 -2.97 11.37 -6.19
C ALA A 42 -4.07 11.27 -7.25
N VAL A 43 -3.87 10.44 -8.28
CA VAL A 43 -4.88 10.19 -9.32
C VAL A 43 -6.13 9.54 -8.72
N GLN A 44 -5.98 8.51 -7.87
CA GLN A 44 -7.11 7.84 -7.24
C GLN A 44 -7.95 8.79 -6.36
N ILE A 45 -7.30 9.70 -5.63
CA ILE A 45 -8.01 10.74 -4.86
C ILE A 45 -8.79 11.65 -5.80
N ALA A 46 -8.17 12.13 -6.89
CA ALA A 46 -8.84 12.98 -7.88
C ALA A 46 -10.06 12.27 -8.52
N GLU A 47 -9.94 10.99 -8.86
CA GLU A 47 -11.04 10.18 -9.39
C GLU A 47 -12.20 10.08 -8.39
N ILE A 48 -11.92 9.87 -7.10
CA ILE A 48 -12.94 9.83 -6.05
C ILE A 48 -13.62 11.20 -5.90
N LEU A 49 -12.86 12.30 -5.94
CA LEU A 49 -13.40 13.65 -5.85
C LEU A 49 -14.36 13.96 -7.00
N VAL A 50 -13.99 13.62 -8.23
CA VAL A 50 -14.84 13.79 -9.41
C VAL A 50 -16.12 12.94 -9.29
N LYS A 51 -16.00 11.68 -8.86
CA LYS A 51 -17.16 10.79 -8.64
C LYS A 51 -18.09 11.23 -7.51
N SER A 52 -17.59 11.97 -6.52
CA SER A 52 -18.37 12.40 -5.35
C SER A 52 -18.97 13.80 -5.50
N SER A 53 -18.46 14.60 -6.44
CA SER A 53 -18.89 15.98 -6.70
C SER A 53 -19.93 16.08 -7.83
N ILE A 54 -20.34 14.94 -8.39
CA ILE A 54 -21.38 14.76 -9.41
C ILE A 54 -22.38 13.74 -8.84
#